data_AF-A0A3G3JSF6-F1
#
_entry.id   AF-A0A3G3JSF6-F1
#
_cell.length_a   1.000
_cell.length_b   1.000
_cell.length_c   1.000
_cell.angle_alpha   90.00
_cell.angle_beta   90.00
_cell.angle_gamma   90.00
#
_symmetry.space_group_name_H-M   'P 1'
#
loop_
_entity.id
_entity.type
_entity.pdbx_description
1 polymer ?
#
loop_
_entity_poly.entity_id
_entity_poly.type
_entity_poly.pdbx_seq_one_letter_code
_entity_poly.pdbx_strand_id
1 'polypeptide(L)'
;MSIISNKGENITKALNVLYKTYENLELLFSDMDKEAEQMGFVSHTDKFMRWKSDANFNGWLTSSFIKLYQVEGERGSEQLEELRQGDIYAVEINLEEEYPQIWLCRHRFDFSVWKRMPATADHWLFYQPLYLDNESLFKLVEKDEFWYSMPTAKAQKSYWGIQGSVAVSVPLVTVHSAETIRAEIFDRLRTLPEPCK
;
A
#
# COMPACT_ATOMS: atom_id res chain seq x y z
N MET A 1 11.93 -10.36 43.63
CA MET A 1 12.03 -9.49 42.44
C MET A 1 10.69 -8.79 42.27
N SER A 2 10.70 -7.46 42.18
CA SER A 2 9.49 -6.62 42.18
C SER A 2 8.76 -6.68 40.84
N ILE A 3 7.42 -6.77 40.88
CA ILE A 3 6.50 -6.71 39.72
C ILE A 3 6.78 -5.49 38.82
N ILE A 4 7.37 -4.42 39.36
CA ILE A 4 7.73 -3.19 38.64
C ILE A 4 8.95 -3.39 37.72
N SER A 5 9.95 -4.19 38.12
CA SER A 5 11.12 -4.45 37.26
C SER A 5 10.73 -5.26 36.01
N ASN A 6 9.76 -6.16 36.15
CA ASN A 6 9.22 -6.94 35.03
C ASN A 6 8.47 -6.05 34.01
N LYS A 7 7.71 -5.02 34.47
CA LYS A 7 6.98 -4.12 33.56
C LYS A 7 7.91 -3.24 32.72
N GLY A 8 8.94 -2.66 33.31
CA GLY A 8 9.91 -1.82 32.59
C GLY A 8 10.67 -2.60 31.51
N GLU A 9 11.16 -3.79 31.86
CA GLU A 9 11.85 -4.67 30.91
C GLU A 9 10.96 -5.10 29.74
N ASN A 10 9.67 -5.36 29.99
CA ASN A 10 8.73 -5.74 28.94
C ASN A 10 8.48 -4.60 27.95
N ILE A 11 8.40 -3.35 28.42
CA ILE A 11 8.29 -2.17 27.55
C ILE A 11 9.51 -2.06 26.64
N THR A 12 10.72 -2.17 27.19
CA THR A 12 11.96 -2.12 26.40
C THR A 12 12.04 -3.27 25.40
N LYS A 13 11.67 -4.49 25.79
CA LYS A 13 11.64 -5.65 24.88
C LYS A 13 10.65 -5.45 23.74
N ALA A 14 9.45 -4.94 24.03
CA ALA A 14 8.44 -4.66 22.99
C ALA A 14 8.94 -3.63 21.97
N LEU A 15 9.58 -2.55 22.42
CA LEU A 15 10.18 -1.56 21.53
C LEU A 15 11.32 -2.15 20.69
N ASN A 16 12.16 -3.00 21.28
CA ASN A 16 13.24 -3.66 20.53
C ASN A 16 12.71 -4.60 19.45
N VAL A 17 11.64 -5.36 19.74
CA VAL A 17 10.97 -6.20 18.73
C VAL A 17 10.44 -5.34 17.60
N LEU A 18 9.77 -4.23 17.92
CA LEU A 18 9.26 -3.30 16.91
C LEU A 18 10.38 -2.71 16.03
N TYR A 19 11.50 -2.29 16.63
CA TYR A 19 12.64 -1.80 15.85
C TYR A 19 13.20 -2.87 14.92
N LYS A 20 13.31 -4.13 15.37
CA LYS A 20 13.70 -5.24 14.50
C LYS A 20 12.69 -5.52 13.40
N THR A 21 11.39 -5.38 13.67
CA THR A 21 10.37 -5.45 12.63
C THR A 21 10.59 -4.37 11.56
N TYR A 22 10.88 -3.12 11.95
CA TYR A 22 11.14 -2.04 10.99
C TYR A 22 12.42 -2.23 10.18
N GLU A 23 13.51 -2.72 10.80
CA GLU A 23 14.73 -3.10 10.07
C GLU A 23 14.42 -4.18 9.00
N ASN A 24 13.62 -5.18 9.35
CA ASN A 24 13.24 -6.24 8.41
C ASN A 24 12.34 -5.73 7.28
N LEU A 25 11.43 -4.78 7.57
CA LEU A 25 10.61 -4.15 6.53
C LEU A 25 11.44 -3.30 5.56
N GLU A 26 12.47 -2.61 6.05
CA GLU A 26 13.40 -1.85 5.19
C GLU A 26 14.12 -2.79 4.20
N LEU A 27 14.59 -3.94 4.68
CA LEU A 27 15.18 -4.97 3.82
C LEU A 27 14.17 -5.51 2.80
N LEU A 28 12.95 -5.84 3.26
CA LEU A 28 11.88 -6.33 2.41
C LEU A 28 11.55 -5.34 1.29
N PHE A 29 11.43 -4.04 1.59
CA PHE A 29 11.18 -3.02 0.56
C PHE A 29 12.31 -2.91 -0.45
N SER A 30 13.57 -3.01 -0.01
CA SER A 30 14.72 -3.01 -0.93
C SER A 30 14.68 -4.22 -1.86
N ASP A 31 14.35 -5.39 -1.35
CA ASP A 31 14.27 -6.61 -2.16
C ASP A 31 13.04 -6.59 -3.07
N MET A 32 11.90 -6.07 -2.60
CA MET A 32 10.73 -5.85 -3.44
C MET A 32 11.05 -4.96 -4.64
N ASP A 33 11.75 -3.83 -4.47
CA ASP A 33 12.08 -2.95 -5.59
C ASP A 33 12.98 -3.65 -6.63
N LYS A 34 13.95 -4.47 -6.19
CA LYS A 34 14.82 -5.26 -7.11
C LYS A 34 14.02 -6.31 -7.89
N GLU A 35 13.10 -7.00 -7.21
CA GLU A 35 12.29 -8.03 -7.83
C GLU A 35 11.19 -7.43 -8.73
N ALA A 36 10.65 -6.26 -8.37
CA ALA A 36 9.74 -5.48 -9.21
C ALA A 36 10.37 -5.18 -10.57
N GLU A 37 11.59 -4.65 -10.58
CA GLU A 37 12.33 -4.29 -11.79
C GLU A 37 12.56 -5.51 -12.69
N GLN A 38 13.01 -6.64 -12.13
CA GLN A 38 13.16 -7.91 -12.86
C GLN A 38 11.83 -8.40 -13.46
N MET A 39 10.72 -8.05 -12.82
CA MET A 39 9.37 -8.38 -13.26
C MET A 39 8.71 -7.24 -14.04
N GLY A 40 9.47 -6.29 -14.60
CA GLY A 40 8.95 -5.25 -15.49
C GLY A 40 7.99 -4.26 -14.82
N PHE A 41 8.15 -4.05 -13.52
CA PHE A 41 7.51 -2.97 -12.78
C PHE A 41 8.53 -1.86 -12.46
N VAL A 42 8.05 -0.62 -12.39
CA VAL A 42 8.84 0.54 -11.95
C VAL A 42 8.24 1.09 -10.67
N SER A 43 9.08 1.32 -9.66
CA SER A 43 8.69 1.95 -8.40
C SER A 43 8.57 3.46 -8.59
N HIS A 44 7.47 4.06 -8.14
CA HIS A 44 7.26 5.53 -8.20
C HIS A 44 7.58 6.24 -6.89
N THR A 45 8.00 5.48 -5.88
CA THR A 45 8.23 6.01 -4.55
C THR A 45 9.57 5.51 -4.02
N ASP A 46 10.53 6.43 -3.89
CA ASP A 46 11.83 6.16 -3.24
C ASP A 46 11.65 5.60 -1.83
N LYS A 47 10.58 6.02 -1.15
CA LYS A 47 10.21 5.63 0.21
C LYS A 47 8.76 5.22 0.27
N PHE A 48 8.41 4.28 1.14
CA PHE A 48 7.01 3.95 1.39
C PHE A 48 6.22 5.18 1.88
N MET A 49 4.94 5.24 1.50
CA MET A 49 3.96 6.18 2.02
C MET A 49 3.43 5.68 3.36
N ARG A 50 3.01 6.61 4.23
CA ARG A 50 2.49 6.29 5.56
C ARG A 50 1.60 7.39 6.11
N TRP A 51 0.70 7.02 7.00
CA TRP A 51 0.04 7.99 7.88
C TRP A 51 0.95 8.35 9.06
N LYS A 52 0.93 9.64 9.44
CA LYS A 52 1.47 10.15 10.70
C LYS A 52 0.66 11.33 11.19
N SER A 53 0.60 11.51 12.50
CA SER A 53 -0.02 12.68 13.13
C SER A 53 0.66 12.97 14.46
N ASP A 54 1.08 14.22 14.66
CA ASP A 54 1.60 14.66 15.96
C ASP A 54 0.47 14.95 16.97
N ALA A 55 -0.77 15.09 16.48
CA ALA A 55 -1.94 15.48 17.26
C ALA A 55 -2.68 14.29 17.92
N ASN A 56 -2.47 13.06 17.44
CA ASN A 56 -3.13 11.86 17.95
C ASN A 56 -2.10 10.74 18.16
N PHE A 57 -2.15 10.07 19.30
CA PHE A 57 -1.23 8.98 19.64
C PHE A 57 -1.27 7.81 18.65
N ASN A 58 -2.41 7.57 18.00
CA ASN A 58 -2.51 6.58 16.92
C ASN A 58 -1.55 6.91 15.76
N GLY A 59 -1.24 8.19 15.53
CA GLY A 59 -0.37 8.64 14.44
C GLY A 59 1.11 8.72 14.81
N TRP A 60 1.48 8.37 16.04
CA TRP A 60 2.88 8.35 16.48
C TRP A 60 3.61 7.10 15.97
N LEU A 61 2.90 5.98 15.90
CA LEU A 61 3.39 4.70 15.42
C LEU A 61 3.02 4.51 13.94
N THR A 62 3.93 3.97 13.14
CA THR A 62 3.61 3.58 11.76
C THR A 62 3.39 2.07 11.70
N SER A 63 2.19 1.68 11.28
CA SER A 63 1.74 0.29 11.17
C SER A 63 1.35 -0.11 9.75
N SER A 64 1.03 0.87 8.89
CA SER A 64 0.73 0.69 7.47
C SER A 64 1.76 1.41 6.60
N PHE A 65 2.25 0.70 5.59
CA PHE A 65 3.35 1.11 4.72
C PHE A 65 2.98 0.80 3.27
N ILE A 66 2.91 1.82 2.40
CA ILE A 66 2.46 1.65 1.01
C ILE A 66 3.61 1.93 0.04
N LYS A 67 3.92 0.99 -0.84
CA LYS A 67 4.83 1.18 -2.00
C LYS A 67 4.02 1.18 -3.30
N LEU A 68 4.35 2.07 -4.23
CA LEU A 68 3.65 2.21 -5.51
C LEU A 68 4.50 1.73 -6.68
N TYR A 69 3.86 1.01 -7.60
CA TYR A 69 4.46 0.46 -8.81
C TYR A 69 3.57 0.71 -10.03
N GLN A 70 4.15 0.86 -11.22
CA GLN A 70 3.46 0.73 -12.51
C GLN A 70 4.21 -0.23 -13.43
N VAL A 71 3.56 -0.71 -14.47
CA VAL A 71 4.20 -1.59 -15.45
C VAL A 71 5.10 -0.76 -16.37
N GLU A 72 6.36 -1.18 -16.54
CA GLU A 72 7.38 -0.43 -17.28
C GLU A 72 7.03 -0.22 -18.74
N GLY A 73 6.46 -1.26 -19.39
CA GLY A 73 6.16 -1.28 -20.82
C GLY A 73 4.99 -0.37 -21.25
N GLU A 74 4.35 0.32 -20.32
CA GLU A 74 3.28 1.25 -20.62
C GLU A 74 3.81 2.59 -21.13
N ARG A 75 3.03 3.25 -21.98
CA ARG A 75 3.40 4.55 -22.54
C ARG A 75 3.53 5.57 -21.40
N GLY A 76 4.57 6.40 -21.46
CA GLY A 76 4.72 7.55 -20.57
C GLY A 76 3.52 8.49 -20.65
N SER A 77 3.15 9.09 -19.53
CA SER A 77 2.09 10.07 -19.45
C SER A 77 2.54 11.39 -20.06
N GLU A 78 1.63 12.07 -20.76
CA GLU A 78 1.86 13.42 -21.26
C GLU A 78 1.74 14.47 -20.14
N GLN A 79 1.17 14.09 -19.00
CA GLN A 79 0.93 14.97 -17.86
C GLN A 79 2.14 15.08 -16.93
N LEU A 80 2.80 13.95 -16.64
CA LEU A 80 3.96 13.83 -15.75
C LEU A 80 4.94 12.83 -16.36
N GLU A 81 6.20 13.24 -16.54
CA GLU A 81 7.23 12.43 -17.22
C GLU A 81 7.47 11.09 -16.51
N GLU A 82 7.40 11.08 -15.17
CA GLU A 82 7.64 9.90 -14.35
C GLU A 82 6.46 8.92 -14.35
N LEU A 83 5.28 9.34 -14.83
CA LEU A 83 4.04 8.56 -14.75
C LEU A 83 3.84 7.73 -16.02
N ARG A 84 3.25 6.54 -15.88
CA ARG A 84 2.80 5.70 -17.00
C ARG A 84 1.28 5.75 -17.15
N GLN A 85 0.77 5.45 -18.34
CA GLN A 85 -0.66 5.60 -18.68
C GLN A 85 -1.60 4.52 -18.10
N GLY A 86 -1.10 3.42 -17.54
CA GLY A 86 -1.96 2.39 -16.95
C GLY A 86 -2.07 2.48 -15.44
N ASP A 87 -2.58 1.39 -14.86
CA ASP A 87 -3.02 1.37 -13.47
C ASP A 87 -1.83 1.48 -12.50
N ILE A 88 -2.08 2.10 -11.34
CA ILE A 88 -1.13 2.13 -10.23
C ILE A 88 -1.36 0.90 -9.37
N TYR A 89 -0.32 0.10 -9.22
CA TYR A 89 -0.28 -1.02 -8.29
C TYR A 89 0.28 -0.54 -6.95
N ALA A 90 -0.36 -0.91 -5.85
CA ALA A 90 0.11 -0.61 -4.52
C ALA A 90 0.33 -1.90 -3.73
N VAL A 91 1.42 -1.94 -2.97
CA VAL A 91 1.68 -2.98 -1.98
C VAL A 91 1.64 -2.30 -0.63
N GLU A 92 0.60 -2.58 0.16
CA GLU A 92 0.48 -2.12 1.53
C GLU A 92 0.86 -3.23 2.50
N ILE A 93 1.88 -3.01 3.32
CA ILE A 93 2.17 -3.87 4.47
C ILE A 93 1.46 -3.28 5.68
N ASN A 94 0.50 -4.02 6.25
CA ASN A 94 -0.27 -3.62 7.42
C ASN A 94 0.03 -4.55 8.61
N LEU A 95 0.55 -3.98 9.69
CA LEU A 95 0.96 -4.69 10.90
C LEU A 95 -0.11 -4.72 12.00
N GLU A 96 -1.18 -3.92 11.89
CA GLU A 96 -2.14 -3.64 12.98
C GLU A 96 -3.48 -4.38 12.86
N GLU A 97 -3.68 -5.18 11.82
CA GLU A 97 -4.81 -6.11 11.70
C GLU A 97 -4.75 -7.24 12.75
N GLU A 98 -5.77 -8.11 12.80
CA GLU A 98 -5.74 -9.33 13.63
C GLU A 98 -4.47 -10.18 13.40
N TYR A 99 -3.89 -10.09 12.20
CA TYR A 99 -2.63 -10.69 11.82
C TYR A 99 -1.93 -9.86 10.72
N PRO A 100 -0.59 -9.70 10.72
CA PRO A 100 0.10 -8.90 9.70
C PRO A 100 -0.19 -9.36 8.27
N GLN A 101 -0.67 -8.45 7.44
CA GLN A 101 -1.05 -8.70 6.05
C GLN A 101 -0.23 -7.86 5.07
N ILE A 102 -0.16 -8.35 3.84
CA ILE A 102 0.17 -7.57 2.66
C ILE A 102 -1.12 -7.43 1.85
N TRP A 103 -1.53 -6.20 1.59
CA TRP A 103 -2.60 -5.86 0.66
C TRP A 103 -1.99 -5.53 -0.70
N LEU A 104 -2.46 -6.24 -1.71
CA LEU A 104 -2.08 -6.07 -3.10
C LEU A 104 -3.22 -5.35 -3.80
N CYS A 105 -2.96 -4.13 -4.26
CA CYS A 105 -3.99 -3.24 -4.74
C CYS A 105 -3.70 -2.82 -6.18
N ARG A 106 -4.76 -2.64 -6.98
CA ARG A 106 -4.72 -2.06 -8.32
C ARG A 106 -5.70 -0.90 -8.36
N HIS A 107 -5.20 0.29 -8.66
CA HIS A 107 -5.96 1.53 -8.70
C HIS A 107 -5.94 2.12 -10.10
N ARG A 108 -7.11 2.47 -10.61
CA ARG A 108 -7.25 3.19 -11.89
C ARG A 108 -7.51 4.66 -11.62
N PHE A 109 -6.83 5.54 -12.36
CA PHE A 109 -6.96 6.99 -12.22
C PHE A 109 -7.14 7.66 -13.58
N ASP A 110 -7.85 8.78 -13.60
CA ASP A 110 -7.73 9.79 -14.65
C ASP A 110 -6.51 10.67 -14.37
N PHE A 111 -5.41 10.40 -15.06
CA PHE A 111 -4.19 11.17 -14.88
C PHE A 111 -4.25 12.60 -15.44
N SER A 112 -5.26 12.96 -16.25
CA SER A 112 -5.36 14.31 -16.81
C SER A 112 -5.55 15.40 -15.75
N VAL A 113 -6.05 15.02 -14.57
CA VAL A 113 -6.24 15.95 -13.44
C VAL A 113 -5.07 15.97 -12.46
N TRP A 114 -4.04 15.14 -12.68
CA TRP A 114 -2.87 15.08 -11.81
C TRP A 114 -1.98 16.30 -12.00
N LYS A 115 -1.47 16.84 -10.88
CA LYS A 115 -0.61 18.04 -10.88
C LYS A 115 0.80 17.79 -10.36
N ARG A 116 1.02 16.64 -9.72
CA ARG A 116 2.30 16.20 -9.15
C ARG A 116 2.25 14.71 -8.84
N MET A 117 3.42 14.11 -8.65
CA MET A 117 3.51 12.77 -8.07
C MET A 117 3.07 12.75 -6.60
N PRO A 118 2.53 11.62 -6.09
CA PRO A 118 2.21 11.45 -4.68
C PRO A 118 3.45 11.56 -3.79
N ALA A 119 3.31 12.19 -2.64
CA ALA A 119 4.35 12.28 -1.60
C ALA A 119 4.06 11.29 -0.46
N THR A 120 5.01 11.07 0.45
CA THR A 120 4.85 10.14 1.59
C THR A 120 3.55 10.36 2.38
N ALA A 121 3.12 11.61 2.53
CA ALA A 121 1.93 11.97 3.29
C ALA A 121 0.60 11.71 2.55
N ASP A 122 0.64 11.53 1.23
CA ASP A 122 -0.55 11.27 0.40
C ASP A 122 -1.01 9.81 0.48
N HIS A 123 -0.59 9.05 1.50
CA HIS A 123 -0.99 7.65 1.72
C HIS A 123 -2.51 7.46 1.66
N TRP A 124 -3.27 8.47 2.09
CA TRP A 124 -4.73 8.47 2.12
C TRP A 124 -5.35 8.26 0.74
N LEU A 125 -4.64 8.65 -0.33
CA LEU A 125 -5.10 8.50 -1.71
C LEU A 125 -5.24 7.02 -2.11
N PHE A 126 -4.40 6.15 -1.54
CA PHE A 126 -4.33 4.72 -1.85
C PHE A 126 -4.96 3.86 -0.75
N TYR A 127 -4.88 4.31 0.50
CA TYR A 127 -5.50 3.66 1.65
C TYR A 127 -7.02 3.82 1.63
N GLN A 128 -7.53 5.06 1.73
CA GLN A 128 -8.97 5.29 1.98
C GLN A 128 -9.92 4.66 0.97
N PRO A 129 -9.61 4.56 -0.35
CA PRO A 129 -10.49 3.87 -1.28
C PRO A 129 -10.86 2.44 -0.86
N LEU A 130 -10.03 1.75 -0.07
CA LEU A 130 -10.25 0.36 0.30
C LEU A 130 -10.77 0.16 1.73
N TYR A 131 -10.65 1.17 2.60
CA TYR A 131 -11.03 1.06 4.02
C TYR A 131 -12.14 2.04 4.44
N LEU A 132 -12.40 3.09 3.65
CA LEU A 132 -13.45 4.06 3.95
C LEU A 132 -14.76 3.62 3.31
N ASP A 133 -15.50 2.75 4.00
CA ASP A 133 -16.88 2.44 3.59
C ASP A 133 -17.79 3.61 3.93
N ASN A 134 -17.90 4.52 2.97
CA ASN A 134 -18.74 5.70 3.06
C ASN A 134 -19.40 5.88 1.70
N GLU A 135 -20.68 5.52 1.61
CA GLU A 135 -21.47 5.56 0.38
C GLU A 135 -21.43 6.93 -0.33
N SER A 136 -21.08 8.02 0.37
CA SER A 136 -20.90 9.33 -0.26
C SER A 136 -19.61 9.48 -1.08
N LEU A 137 -18.62 8.60 -0.89
CA LEU A 137 -17.32 8.62 -1.55
C LEU A 137 -17.01 7.29 -2.23
N PHE A 138 -17.05 6.18 -1.50
CA PHE A 138 -16.68 4.86 -2.02
C PHE A 138 -17.74 3.84 -1.62
N LYS A 139 -18.13 3.00 -2.58
CA LYS A 139 -18.91 1.81 -2.31
C LYS A 139 -17.98 0.60 -2.38
N LEU A 140 -17.86 -0.10 -1.25
CA LEU A 140 -17.07 -1.32 -1.17
C LEU A 140 -17.93 -2.54 -1.46
N VAL A 141 -17.41 -3.47 -2.25
CA VAL A 141 -18.04 -4.76 -2.53
C VAL A 141 -16.99 -5.84 -2.46
N GLU A 142 -17.19 -6.80 -1.57
CA GLU A 142 -16.44 -8.04 -1.56
C GLU A 142 -17.09 -9.01 -2.56
N LYS A 143 -16.29 -9.58 -3.46
CA LYS A 143 -16.72 -10.60 -4.41
C LYS A 143 -15.59 -11.60 -4.60
N ASP A 144 -15.91 -12.87 -4.38
CA ASP A 144 -14.93 -13.96 -4.35
C ASP A 144 -13.87 -13.67 -3.27
N GLU A 145 -12.60 -13.51 -3.62
CA GLU A 145 -11.52 -13.12 -2.70
C GLU A 145 -11.12 -11.64 -2.82
N PHE A 146 -11.80 -10.87 -3.66
CA PHE A 146 -11.41 -9.51 -4.02
C PHE A 146 -12.32 -8.46 -3.38
N TRP A 147 -11.69 -7.36 -2.97
CA TRP A 147 -12.34 -6.16 -2.46
C TRP A 147 -12.36 -5.09 -3.54
N TYR A 148 -13.54 -4.76 -4.04
CA TYR A 148 -13.73 -3.74 -5.06
C TYR A 148 -14.18 -2.42 -4.42
N SER A 149 -13.59 -1.33 -4.87
CA SER A 149 -13.99 0.03 -4.50
C SER A 149 -14.47 0.80 -5.72
N MET A 150 -15.74 1.22 -5.67
CA MET A 150 -16.37 2.03 -6.70
C MET A 150 -16.50 3.48 -6.22
N PRO A 151 -15.73 4.43 -6.78
CA PRO A 151 -15.79 5.83 -6.36
C PRO A 151 -17.02 6.54 -6.92
N THR A 152 -17.67 7.37 -6.09
CA THR A 152 -18.68 8.32 -6.55
C THR A 152 -18.03 9.48 -7.31
N ALA A 153 -18.80 10.25 -8.08
CA ALA A 153 -18.32 11.46 -8.73
C ALA A 153 -17.68 12.49 -7.76
N LYS A 154 -18.04 12.44 -6.47
CA LYS A 154 -17.40 13.24 -5.42
C LYS A 154 -16.00 12.71 -5.12
N ALA A 155 -15.84 11.40 -4.95
CA ALA A 155 -14.53 10.79 -4.75
C ALA A 155 -13.60 11.03 -5.96
N GLN A 156 -14.09 10.90 -7.19
CA GLN A 156 -13.29 11.20 -8.39
C GLN A 156 -12.67 12.61 -8.34
N LYS A 157 -13.41 13.60 -7.84
CA LYS A 157 -12.90 14.98 -7.70
C LYS A 157 -11.92 15.15 -6.54
N SER A 158 -12.16 14.49 -5.42
CA SER A 158 -11.38 14.66 -4.19
C SER A 158 -10.12 13.77 -4.14
N TYR A 159 -10.11 12.66 -4.88
CA TYR A 159 -9.06 11.64 -4.89
C TYR A 159 -8.41 11.54 -6.28
N TRP A 160 -8.05 12.69 -6.83
CA TRP A 160 -7.18 12.81 -8.01
C TRP A 160 -7.65 12.01 -9.22
N GLY A 161 -8.96 12.01 -9.48
CA GLY A 161 -9.51 11.31 -10.63
C GLY A 161 -9.61 9.79 -10.46
N ILE A 162 -9.58 9.24 -9.24
CA ILE A 162 -9.72 7.80 -9.02
C ILE A 162 -10.96 7.25 -9.73
N GLN A 163 -10.83 6.19 -10.50
CA GLN A 163 -11.92 5.59 -11.28
C GLN A 163 -12.39 4.26 -10.69
N GLY A 164 -11.54 3.59 -9.91
CA GLY A 164 -11.85 2.34 -9.25
C GLY A 164 -10.62 1.75 -8.57
N SER A 165 -10.84 0.89 -7.58
CA SER A 165 -9.77 0.06 -7.00
C SER A 165 -10.21 -1.38 -6.85
N VAL A 166 -9.26 -2.30 -6.88
CA VAL A 166 -9.43 -3.67 -6.39
C VAL A 166 -8.27 -4.06 -5.51
N ALA A 167 -8.52 -4.87 -4.49
CA ALA A 167 -7.48 -5.40 -3.63
C ALA A 167 -7.72 -6.86 -3.22
N VAL A 168 -6.64 -7.54 -2.86
CA VAL A 168 -6.64 -8.84 -2.17
C VAL A 168 -5.55 -8.80 -1.10
N SER A 169 -5.73 -9.55 -0.01
CA SER A 169 -4.74 -9.66 1.05
C SER A 169 -4.09 -11.03 1.09
N VAL A 170 -2.81 -11.06 1.49
CA VAL A 170 -2.06 -12.28 1.80
C VAL A 170 -1.31 -12.11 3.11
N PRO A 171 -1.10 -13.18 3.92
CA PRO A 171 -0.36 -13.04 5.17
C PRO A 171 1.09 -12.63 4.93
N LEU A 172 1.60 -11.64 5.67
CA LEU A 172 2.97 -11.13 5.52
C LEU A 172 4.03 -12.23 5.67
N VAL A 173 3.79 -13.21 6.54
CA VAL A 173 4.72 -14.31 6.80
C VAL A 173 4.93 -15.26 5.61
N THR A 174 4.09 -15.17 4.57
CA THR A 174 4.29 -15.92 3.33
C THR A 174 5.48 -15.41 2.53
N VAL A 175 5.90 -14.15 2.74
CA VAL A 175 6.98 -13.49 2.01
C VAL A 175 8.26 -13.48 2.85
N HIS A 176 9.26 -14.26 2.43
CA HIS A 176 10.51 -14.46 3.18
C HIS A 176 11.74 -14.70 2.29
N SER A 177 11.59 -14.60 0.98
CA SER A 177 12.65 -14.79 -0.02
C SER A 177 12.31 -14.07 -1.32
N ALA A 178 13.31 -13.86 -2.19
CA ALA A 178 13.11 -13.32 -3.54
C ALA A 178 12.06 -14.10 -4.33
N GLU A 179 12.05 -15.44 -4.26
CA GLU A 179 11.07 -16.28 -4.93
C GLU A 179 9.64 -15.99 -4.45
N THR A 180 9.44 -15.92 -3.14
CA THR A 180 8.12 -15.59 -2.56
C THR A 180 7.70 -14.14 -2.82
N ILE A 181 8.65 -13.20 -2.92
CA ILE A 181 8.34 -11.82 -3.33
C ILE A 181 7.77 -11.82 -4.75
N ARG A 182 8.40 -12.52 -5.69
CA ARG A 182 7.90 -12.63 -7.07
C ARG A 182 6.51 -13.27 -7.10
N ALA A 183 6.37 -14.44 -6.47
CA ALA A 183 5.15 -15.24 -6.56
C ALA A 183 3.97 -14.63 -5.79
N GLU A 184 4.19 -14.21 -4.54
CA GLU A 184 3.10 -13.77 -3.64
C GLU A 184 2.79 -12.28 -3.75
N ILE A 185 3.67 -11.46 -4.34
CA ILE A 185 3.42 -10.03 -4.56
C ILE A 185 3.23 -9.75 -6.05
N PHE A 186 4.29 -9.85 -6.86
CA PHE A 186 4.28 -9.28 -8.20
C PHE A 186 3.50 -10.10 -9.23
N ASP A 187 3.56 -11.44 -9.18
CA ASP A 187 2.71 -12.29 -10.00
C ASP A 187 1.24 -12.07 -9.64
N ARG A 188 0.91 -12.03 -8.35
CA ARG A 188 -0.45 -11.75 -7.88
C ARG A 188 -0.94 -10.37 -8.32
N LEU A 189 -0.12 -9.32 -8.21
CA LEU A 189 -0.44 -7.97 -8.71
C LEU A 189 -0.84 -7.99 -10.18
N ARG A 190 -0.10 -8.72 -11.03
CA ARG A 190 -0.42 -8.85 -12.47
C ARG A 190 -1.75 -9.54 -12.73
N THR A 191 -2.12 -10.46 -11.86
CA THR A 191 -3.38 -11.22 -11.98
C THR A 191 -4.59 -10.51 -11.37
N LEU A 192 -4.39 -9.38 -10.68
CA LEU A 192 -5.51 -8.61 -10.14
C LEU A 192 -6.48 -8.22 -11.27
N PRO A 193 -7.79 -8.42 -11.06
CA PRO A 193 -8.79 -8.07 -12.06
C PRO A 193 -8.78 -6.55 -12.30
N GLU A 194 -9.43 -6.10 -13.37
CA GLU A 194 -9.62 -4.68 -13.54
C GLU A 194 -10.55 -4.11 -12.45
N PRO A 195 -10.32 -2.88 -11.98
CA PRO A 195 -11.27 -2.22 -11.11
C PRO A 195 -12.65 -2.06 -11.77
N CYS A 196 -13.72 -2.25 -11.00
CA CYS A 196 -15.08 -1.96 -11.44
C CYS A 196 -15.24 -0.45 -11.71
N LYS A 197 -15.95 -0.12 -12.80
CA LYS A 197 -16.32 1.26 -13.17
C LYS A 197 -17.60 1.70 -12.48
#